data_AF-A0A2W6DTH9-F1
#
_entry.id   AF-A0A2W6DTH9-F1
#
_cell.length_a   1.000
_cell.length_b   1.000
_cell.length_c   1.000
_cell.angle_alpha   90.00
_cell.angle_beta   90.00
_cell.angle_gamma   90.00
#
_symmetry.space_group_name_H-M   'P 1'
#
loop_
_entity.id
_entity.type
_entity.pdbx_description
1 polymer ?
#
loop_
_entity_poly.entity_id
_entity_poly.type
_entity_poly.pdbx_seq_one_letter_code
_entity_poly.pdbx_strand_id
1 'polypeptide(L)'
;EGMTKPTEADLDVQGLKAADEFERTKTGEDSSTWVEVPLSEVQKNVATTGYPESLVHYVKGKVEETLPEQAPEKIAFLRLDTDWYESTKHEMETLWPRLAPGGVLIVDDYGHWKGSRQAVDEYIAENNLAILLNRIDYTGRLAIKP
;
A
#
# COMPACT_ATOMS: atom_id res chain seq x y z
N GLU A 1 -14.20 4.83 -6.13
CA GLU A 1 -13.05 5.33 -6.89
C GLU A 1 -12.05 4.19 -6.92
N GLY A 2 -11.55 3.84 -8.11
CA GLY A 2 -10.51 2.83 -8.29
C GLY A 2 -9.11 3.43 -8.14
N MET A 3 -8.15 2.84 -8.84
CA MET A 3 -6.74 3.23 -8.81
C MET A 3 -6.56 4.72 -9.15
N THR A 4 -5.64 5.37 -8.42
CA THR A 4 -5.16 6.73 -8.69
C THR A 4 -4.19 6.75 -9.86
N LYS A 5 -3.88 7.94 -10.37
CA LYS A 5 -3.00 8.13 -11.52
C LYS A 5 -1.57 7.67 -11.19
N PRO A 6 -1.05 6.65 -11.88
CA PRO A 6 0.32 6.21 -11.68
C PRO A 6 1.32 7.20 -12.29
N THR A 7 2.57 7.08 -11.87
CA THR A 7 3.72 7.82 -12.36
C THR A 7 4.54 6.99 -13.36
N GLU A 8 5.63 7.57 -13.89
CA GLU A 8 6.57 6.84 -14.75
C GLU A 8 7.34 5.73 -14.02
N ALA A 9 7.40 5.78 -12.68
CA ALA A 9 8.03 4.75 -11.86
C ALA A 9 7.21 3.45 -11.81
N ASP A 10 5.91 3.54 -12.07
CA ASP A 10 4.94 2.46 -11.87
C ASP A 10 4.88 1.54 -13.10
N LEU A 11 5.94 0.75 -13.21
CA LEU A 11 6.12 -0.29 -14.21
C LEU A 11 5.99 -1.66 -13.55
N ASP A 12 5.32 -2.60 -14.22
CA ASP A 12 5.29 -3.99 -13.76
C ASP A 12 6.66 -4.67 -13.96
N VAL A 13 6.78 -5.94 -13.55
CA VAL A 13 8.03 -6.70 -13.68
C VAL A 13 8.47 -6.92 -15.13
N GLN A 14 7.55 -6.86 -16.07
CA GLN A 14 7.79 -6.95 -17.52
C GLN A 14 8.12 -5.58 -18.14
N GLY A 15 7.95 -4.48 -17.41
CA GLY A 15 8.18 -3.12 -17.89
C GLY A 15 6.96 -2.50 -18.57
N LEU A 16 5.77 -3.07 -18.43
CA LEU A 16 4.52 -2.47 -18.89
C LEU A 16 4.13 -1.32 -17.95
N LYS A 17 3.55 -0.27 -18.51
CA LYS A 17 3.19 0.94 -17.77
C LYS A 17 1.82 0.78 -17.14
N ALA A 18 1.70 1.01 -15.83
CA ALA A 18 0.39 1.14 -15.18
C ALA A 18 -0.46 2.25 -15.83
N ALA A 19 0.20 3.31 -16.32
CA ALA A 19 -0.46 4.41 -17.02
C ALA A 19 -1.29 3.97 -18.24
N ASP A 20 -0.91 2.89 -18.92
CA ASP A 20 -1.64 2.41 -20.09
C ASP A 20 -3.02 1.86 -19.68
N GLU A 21 -3.10 1.13 -18.56
CA GLU A 21 -4.38 0.61 -18.04
C GLU A 21 -5.19 1.70 -17.34
N PHE A 22 -4.53 2.60 -16.61
CA PHE A 22 -5.18 3.76 -16.02
C PHE A 22 -5.88 4.62 -17.08
N GLU A 23 -5.21 4.99 -18.17
CA GLU A 23 -5.82 5.82 -19.23
C GLU A 23 -6.99 5.12 -19.93
N ARG A 24 -6.99 3.78 -20.00
CA ARG A 24 -8.12 3.01 -20.55
C ARG A 24 -9.37 3.03 -19.67
N THR A 25 -9.19 3.17 -18.37
CA THR A 25 -10.25 3.06 -17.34
C THR A 25 -10.53 4.38 -16.63
N LYS A 26 -9.88 5.47 -17.07
CA LYS A 26 -9.92 6.79 -16.47
C LYS A 26 -11.34 7.37 -16.43
N THR A 27 -11.71 7.89 -15.27
CA THR A 27 -12.98 8.57 -15.04
C THR A 27 -12.82 10.04 -14.66
N GLY A 28 -11.60 10.45 -14.28
CA GLY A 28 -11.25 11.83 -13.96
C GLY A 28 -9.75 12.08 -14.11
N GLU A 29 -9.26 13.23 -13.63
CA GLU A 29 -7.83 13.56 -13.72
C GLU A 29 -6.97 12.56 -12.94
N ASP A 30 -7.45 12.16 -11.76
CA ASP A 30 -6.75 11.29 -10.82
C ASP A 30 -7.68 10.21 -10.24
N SER A 31 -8.53 9.66 -11.12
CA SER A 31 -9.48 8.59 -10.78
C SER A 31 -9.76 7.69 -11.99
N SER A 32 -10.00 6.41 -11.71
CA SER A 32 -10.31 5.37 -12.70
C SER A 32 -11.33 4.35 -12.16
N THR A 33 -11.86 3.50 -13.04
CA THR A 33 -12.62 2.29 -12.65
C THR A 33 -11.73 1.06 -12.45
N TRP A 34 -10.41 1.19 -12.63
CA TRP A 34 -9.48 0.08 -12.44
C TRP A 34 -9.49 -0.35 -10.96
N VAL A 35 -9.81 -1.63 -10.71
CA VAL A 35 -9.92 -2.19 -9.36
C VAL A 35 -10.90 -1.41 -8.46
N GLU A 36 -11.93 -0.80 -9.05
CA GLU A 36 -12.91 -0.05 -8.26
C GLU A 36 -13.87 -0.98 -7.49
N VAL A 37 -13.88 -0.84 -6.16
CA VAL A 37 -14.86 -1.49 -5.26
C VAL A 37 -15.43 -0.44 -4.29
N PRO A 38 -16.76 -0.25 -4.23
CA PRO A 38 -17.37 0.69 -3.29
C PRO A 38 -17.17 0.28 -1.82
N LEU A 39 -16.99 1.25 -0.92
CA LEU A 39 -16.85 1.00 0.52
C LEU A 39 -18.00 0.15 1.10
N SER A 40 -19.24 0.35 0.63
CA SER A 40 -20.39 -0.44 1.08
C SER A 40 -20.27 -1.92 0.73
N GLU A 41 -19.63 -2.26 -0.39
CA GLU A 41 -19.35 -3.63 -0.78
C GLU A 41 -18.23 -4.24 0.06
N VAL A 42 -17.17 -3.47 0.33
CA VAL A 42 -16.10 -3.88 1.26
C VAL A 42 -16.68 -4.16 2.65
N GLN A 43 -17.50 -3.26 3.20
CA GLN A 43 -18.14 -3.43 4.50
C GLN A 43 -19.02 -4.68 4.55
N LYS A 44 -19.82 -4.91 3.49
CA LYS A 44 -20.64 -6.12 3.36
C LYS A 44 -19.78 -7.38 3.34
N ASN A 45 -18.67 -7.38 2.60
CA ASN A 45 -17.77 -8.53 2.48
C ASN A 45 -17.05 -8.82 3.81
N VAL A 46 -16.53 -7.79 4.49
CA VAL A 46 -15.89 -7.94 5.80
C VAL A 46 -16.88 -8.45 6.84
N ALA A 47 -18.12 -7.96 6.86
CA ALA A 47 -19.15 -8.45 7.79
C ALA A 47 -19.41 -9.97 7.65
N THR A 48 -19.20 -10.55 6.45
CA THR A 48 -19.37 -12.01 6.24
C THR A 48 -18.33 -12.86 6.97
N THR A 49 -17.21 -12.28 7.41
CA THR A 49 -16.17 -12.98 8.17
C THR A 49 -16.60 -13.30 9.61
N GLY A 50 -17.63 -12.62 10.12
CA GLY A 50 -18.04 -12.70 11.53
C GLY A 50 -17.09 -12.00 12.51
N TYR A 51 -16.10 -11.26 12.02
CA TYR A 51 -15.22 -10.46 12.86
C TYR A 51 -16.00 -9.28 13.50
N PRO A 52 -15.76 -8.93 14.78
CA PRO A 52 -16.53 -7.88 15.45
C PRO A 52 -16.41 -6.53 14.74
N GLU A 53 -17.53 -5.99 14.26
CA GLU A 53 -17.57 -4.71 13.51
C GLU A 53 -17.00 -3.54 14.31
N SER A 54 -17.14 -3.55 15.64
CA SER A 54 -16.60 -2.51 16.52
C SER A 54 -15.07 -2.46 16.57
N LEU A 55 -14.40 -3.50 16.08
CA LEU A 55 -12.94 -3.59 15.98
C LEU A 55 -12.43 -3.31 14.55
N VAL A 56 -13.32 -2.96 13.63
CA VAL A 56 -12.97 -2.62 12.24
C VAL A 56 -13.16 -1.12 12.03
N HIS A 57 -12.10 -0.44 11.65
CA HIS A 57 -12.11 0.98 11.32
C HIS A 57 -11.86 1.14 9.82
N TYR A 58 -12.81 1.73 9.11
CA TYR A 58 -12.69 2.01 7.69
C TYR A 58 -12.25 3.46 7.49
N VAL A 59 -11.15 3.65 6.77
CA VAL A 59 -10.65 4.98 6.38
C VAL A 59 -10.87 5.13 4.88
N LYS A 60 -11.74 6.06 4.48
CA LYS A 60 -12.02 6.33 3.07
C LYS A 60 -11.22 7.54 2.62
N GLY A 61 -10.46 7.39 1.55
CA GLY A 61 -9.66 8.44 0.93
C GLY A 61 -8.33 7.89 0.44
N LYS A 62 -7.55 8.74 -0.22
CA LYS A 62 -6.17 8.41 -0.60
C LYS A 62 -5.29 8.33 0.63
N VAL A 63 -4.26 7.49 0.61
CA VAL A 63 -3.35 7.34 1.75
C VAL A 63 -2.59 8.65 2.02
N GLU A 64 -2.28 9.37 0.95
CA GLU A 64 -1.65 10.70 0.93
C GLU A 64 -2.50 11.78 1.61
N GLU A 65 -3.82 11.60 1.64
CA GLU A 65 -4.78 12.55 2.21
C GLU A 65 -5.24 12.17 3.63
N THR A 66 -5.09 10.90 4.00
CA THR A 66 -5.66 10.34 5.24
C THR A 66 -4.60 9.96 6.27
N LEU A 67 -3.38 9.68 5.81
CA LEU A 67 -2.23 9.43 6.66
C LEU A 67 -1.40 10.71 6.81
N PRO A 68 -0.90 10.99 8.03
CA PRO A 68 -0.84 10.08 9.17
C PRO A 68 -2.01 10.22 10.17
N GLU A 69 -2.98 11.11 9.95
CA GLU A 69 -4.01 11.50 10.93
C GLU A 69 -4.96 10.37 11.32
N GLN A 70 -5.38 9.53 10.37
CA GLN A 70 -6.37 8.47 10.59
C GLN A 70 -5.73 7.13 11.03
N ALA A 71 -4.40 7.04 11.03
CA ALA A 71 -3.70 5.83 11.47
C ALA A 71 -3.58 5.76 13.00
N PRO A 72 -3.55 4.56 13.58
CA PRO A 72 -3.24 4.39 15.01
C PRO A 72 -1.82 4.88 15.31
N GLU A 73 -1.58 5.33 16.56
CA GLU A 73 -0.25 5.77 17.00
C GLU A 73 0.77 4.62 17.08
N LYS A 74 0.30 3.39 17.31
CA LYS A 74 1.12 2.19 17.42
C LYS A 74 0.54 1.07 16.57
N ILE A 75 1.39 0.46 15.75
CA ILE A 75 1.02 -0.61 14.83
C ILE A 75 1.80 -1.87 15.20
N ALA A 76 1.12 -3.01 15.31
CA ALA A 76 1.78 -4.31 15.53
C ALA A 76 2.04 -5.07 14.22
N PHE A 77 1.18 -4.85 13.22
CA PHE A 77 1.22 -5.49 11.92
C PHE A 77 0.82 -4.46 10.87
N LEU A 78 1.71 -4.20 9.91
CA LEU A 78 1.56 -3.23 8.84
C LEU A 78 1.65 -3.96 7.49
N ARG A 79 0.60 -3.91 6.68
CA ARG A 79 0.59 -4.43 5.31
C ARG A 79 0.32 -3.30 4.33
N LEU A 80 1.28 -3.06 3.44
CA LEU A 80 1.20 -2.09 2.35
C LEU A 80 0.83 -2.82 1.06
N ASP A 81 -0.20 -2.32 0.37
CA ASP A 81 -0.83 -2.92 -0.80
C ASP A 81 -1.54 -1.81 -1.59
N THR A 82 -0.72 -0.87 -2.08
CA THR A 82 -1.17 0.37 -2.75
C THR A 82 -0.51 0.56 -4.12
N ASP A 83 0.22 -0.44 -4.61
CA ASP A 83 0.90 -0.57 -5.91
C ASP A 83 1.95 0.51 -6.28
N TRP A 84 1.63 1.78 -6.09
CA TRP A 84 2.38 2.90 -6.64
C TRP A 84 3.55 3.36 -5.78
N TYR A 85 4.53 3.98 -6.45
CA TYR A 85 5.65 4.62 -5.80
C TYR A 85 5.21 5.68 -4.77
N GLU A 86 4.34 6.61 -5.17
CA GLU A 86 3.93 7.74 -4.31
C GLU A 86 3.18 7.25 -3.05
N SER A 87 2.21 6.36 -3.22
CA SER A 87 1.43 5.79 -2.11
C SER A 87 2.32 4.95 -1.18
N THR A 88 3.13 4.05 -1.74
CA THR A 88 4.05 3.21 -0.95
C THR A 88 5.06 4.08 -0.18
N LYS A 89 5.59 5.13 -0.82
CA LYS A 89 6.53 6.06 -0.18
C LYS A 89 5.88 6.81 0.98
N HIS A 90 4.70 7.39 0.75
CA HIS A 90 3.96 8.10 1.79
C HIS A 90 3.62 7.18 2.97
N GLU A 91 3.20 5.95 2.70
CA GLU A 91 2.94 4.94 3.73
C GLU A 91 4.20 4.57 4.52
N MET A 92 5.34 4.36 3.86
CA MET A 92 6.61 4.08 4.53
C MET A 92 7.03 5.27 5.42
N GLU A 93 6.95 6.49 4.92
CA GLU A 93 7.32 7.70 5.68
C GLU A 93 6.44 7.94 6.90
N THR A 94 5.14 7.63 6.80
CA THR A 94 4.16 7.92 7.85
C THR A 94 3.90 6.76 8.83
N LEU A 95 3.91 5.52 8.35
CA LEU A 95 3.49 4.33 9.11
C LEU A 95 4.67 3.53 9.66
N TRP A 96 5.81 3.47 8.97
CA TRP A 96 6.99 2.77 9.50
C TRP A 96 7.42 3.30 10.87
N PRO A 97 7.45 4.63 11.13
CA PRO A 97 7.77 5.15 12.46
C PRO A 97 6.82 4.64 13.56
N ARG A 98 5.55 4.37 13.21
CA ARG A 98 4.48 3.92 14.12
C ARG A 98 4.43 2.40 14.32
N LEU A 99 5.09 1.62 13.45
CA LEU A 99 5.28 0.20 13.66
C LEU A 99 6.09 -0.04 14.94
N ALA A 100 5.61 -0.88 15.84
CA ALA A 100 6.30 -1.19 17.09
C ALA A 100 7.57 -2.04 16.83
N PRO A 101 8.61 -1.96 17.69
CA PRO A 101 9.66 -2.97 17.71
C PRO A 101 9.09 -4.38 17.83
N GLY A 102 9.60 -5.32 17.03
CA GLY A 102 9.05 -6.67 16.87
C GLY A 102 7.78 -6.74 16.01
N GLY A 103 7.28 -5.61 15.51
CA GLY A 103 6.14 -5.55 14.61
C GLY A 103 6.48 -6.07 13.21
N VAL A 104 5.46 -6.53 12.49
CA VAL A 104 5.61 -7.11 11.14
C VAL A 104 5.28 -6.07 10.09
N LEU A 105 6.15 -5.91 9.10
CA LEU A 105 5.88 -5.22 7.84
C LEU A 105 5.68 -6.26 6.73
N ILE A 106 4.61 -6.11 5.95
CA ILE A 106 4.43 -6.77 4.66
C ILE A 106 4.32 -5.68 3.58
N VAL A 107 5.05 -5.86 2.49
CA VAL A 107 4.90 -5.05 1.27
C VAL A 107 4.45 -6.02 0.18
N ASP A 108 3.19 -5.92 -0.23
CA ASP A 108 2.58 -6.87 -1.16
C ASP A 108 3.19 -6.78 -2.56
N ASP A 109 3.39 -5.54 -3.02
CA ASP A 109 3.72 -5.22 -4.42
C ASP A 109 5.20 -5.14 -4.74
N TYR A 110 6.07 -5.32 -3.75
CA TYR A 110 7.52 -5.12 -3.89
C TYR A 110 8.13 -5.91 -5.04
N GLY A 111 7.64 -7.13 -5.26
CA GLY A 111 8.13 -8.01 -6.31
C GLY A 111 7.48 -7.72 -7.66
N HIS A 112 6.28 -7.14 -7.70
CA HIS A 112 5.51 -6.89 -8.93
C HIS A 112 5.71 -5.49 -9.51
N TRP A 113 5.54 -4.44 -8.71
CA TRP A 113 5.63 -3.04 -9.16
C TRP A 113 6.99 -2.43 -8.84
N LYS A 114 7.66 -1.91 -9.87
CA LYS A 114 8.98 -1.25 -9.71
C LYS A 114 8.86 0.01 -8.86
N GLY A 115 7.76 0.74 -8.96
CA GLY A 115 7.47 1.91 -8.14
C GLY A 115 7.43 1.57 -6.65
N SER A 116 6.58 0.61 -6.26
CA SER A 116 6.53 0.10 -4.88
C SER A 116 7.90 -0.37 -4.37
N ARG A 117 8.64 -1.15 -5.17
CA ARG A 117 10.01 -1.56 -4.81
C ARG A 117 10.92 -0.36 -4.55
N GLN A 118 10.94 0.58 -5.48
CA GLN A 118 11.81 1.74 -5.43
C GLN A 118 11.54 2.57 -4.17
N ALA A 119 10.26 2.82 -3.86
CA ALA A 119 9.86 3.56 -2.66
C ALA A 119 10.38 2.91 -1.36
N VAL A 120 10.26 1.58 -1.26
CA VAL A 120 10.75 0.82 -0.09
C VAL A 120 12.28 0.83 -0.02
N ASP A 121 12.95 0.59 -1.15
CA ASP A 121 14.42 0.54 -1.21
C ASP A 121 15.03 1.90 -0.85
N GLU A 122 14.47 3.01 -1.37
CA GLU A 122 14.88 4.37 -1.03
C GLU A 122 14.69 4.64 0.47
N TYR A 123 13.52 4.35 1.01
CA TYR A 123 13.26 4.59 2.44
C TYR A 123 14.21 3.81 3.36
N ILE A 124 14.49 2.55 3.03
CA ILE A 124 15.45 1.71 3.76
C ILE A 124 16.85 2.34 3.72
N ALA A 125 17.29 2.78 2.54
CA ALA A 125 18.61 3.37 2.36
C ALA A 125 18.75 4.71 3.09
N GLU A 126 17.78 5.61 2.94
CA GLU A 126 17.77 6.95 3.56
C GLU A 126 17.77 6.88 5.08
N ASN A 127 17.04 5.91 5.65
CA ASN A 127 16.92 5.74 7.09
C ASN A 127 17.94 4.74 7.68
N ASN A 128 18.87 4.22 6.86
CA ASN A 128 19.89 3.24 7.24
C ASN A 128 19.30 2.02 7.98
N LEU A 129 18.18 1.49 7.47
CA LEU A 129 17.48 0.37 8.10
C LEU A 129 18.18 -0.95 7.79
N ALA A 130 18.56 -1.67 8.83
CA ALA A 130 19.13 -3.02 8.71
C ALA A 130 18.03 -4.08 8.84
N ILE A 131 17.14 -4.16 7.84
CA ILE A 131 16.02 -5.10 7.83
C ILE A 131 16.15 -6.11 6.69
N LEU A 132 15.78 -7.37 6.97
CA LEU A 132 15.71 -8.42 5.96
C LEU A 132 14.30 -8.49 5.37
N LEU A 133 14.19 -8.17 4.08
CA LEU A 133 12.97 -8.38 3.30
C LEU A 133 12.89 -9.85 2.83
N ASN A 134 12.31 -10.70 3.68
CA ASN A 134 12.06 -12.11 3.38
C ASN A 134 11.01 -12.24 2.28
N ARG A 135 11.23 -13.12 1.30
CA ARG A 135 10.23 -13.38 0.25
C ARG A 135 9.08 -14.21 0.80
N ILE A 136 7.85 -13.75 0.58
CA ILE A 136 6.64 -14.53 0.82
C ILE A 136 6.35 -15.37 -0.42
N ASP A 137 6.29 -14.70 -1.58
CA ASP A 137 6.09 -15.29 -2.90
C ASP A 137 6.83 -14.47 -3.99
N TYR A 138 6.33 -14.48 -5.23
CA TYR A 138 6.94 -13.72 -6.32
C TYR A 138 6.88 -12.19 -6.06
N THR A 139 5.80 -11.72 -5.44
CA THR A 139 5.55 -10.30 -5.18
C THR A 139 5.92 -9.90 -3.75
N GLY A 140 5.29 -10.52 -2.76
CA GLY A 140 5.29 -10.05 -1.38
C GLY A 140 6.63 -10.17 -0.67
N ARG A 141 6.95 -9.17 0.16
CA ARG A 141 8.08 -9.19 1.10
C ARG A 141 7.61 -8.98 2.53
N LEU A 142 8.32 -9.60 3.48
CA LEU A 142 8.08 -9.50 4.91
C LEU A 142 9.35 -9.06 5.64
N ALA A 143 9.22 -8.12 6.57
CA ALA A 143 10.26 -7.76 7.52
C ALA A 143 9.71 -7.71 8.95
N ILE A 144 10.60 -7.90 9.92
CA ILE A 144 10.34 -7.62 11.33
C ILE A 144 11.08 -6.34 11.68
N LYS A 145 10.38 -5.36 12.28
CA LYS A 145 11.02 -4.14 12.77
C LYS A 145 11.89 -4.47 13.99
N PRO A 146 13.17 -4.07 14.02
CA PRO A 146 14.06 -4.35 15.14
C PRO A 146 13.65 -3.65 16.43
#